data_AF-A0A386HS16-F1
#
_entry.id   AF-A0A386HS16-F1
#
_cell.length_a   1.000
_cell.length_b   1.000
_cell.length_c   1.000
_cell.angle_alpha   90.00
_cell.angle_beta   90.00
_cell.angle_gamma   90.00
#
_symmetry.space_group_name_H-M   'P 1'
#
loop_
_entity.id
_entity.type
_entity.pdbx_description
1 polymer ?
#
loop_
_entity_poly.entity_id
_entity_poly.type
_entity_poly.pdbx_seq_one_letter_code
_entity_poly.pdbx_strand_id
1 'polypeptide(L)'
;MKKILLAILPLAILASCGSKQERKVLVVANGTITVQGNNINIGDTSAGASNFEMDIKDVTNKNLNVNNNGVKSSIPISSEGGYYILNLNNKDIYGSQLLEGRDYNNKNDLNLDEQKAMIDSLKQVLAGTNISAANKNYLIKPGQLIELSNDLEHTQVFAPFEPLSDINQPKDGKPVVLFKFYSKDELQSRLQTVEDSYNTPS
;
A
#
# COMPACT_ATOMS: atom_id res chain seq x y z
N MET A 1 -63.10 -35.82 -9.40
CA MET A 1 -62.08 -35.61 -8.35
C MET A 1 -60.74 -35.31 -9.01
N LYS A 2 -60.27 -34.06 -8.99
CA LYS A 2 -58.88 -33.70 -9.31
C LYS A 2 -58.49 -32.56 -8.37
N LYS A 3 -57.65 -32.87 -7.39
CA LYS A 3 -57.11 -31.94 -6.40
C LYS A 3 -55.98 -31.18 -7.08
N ILE A 4 -56.14 -29.87 -7.28
CA ILE A 4 -55.04 -29.00 -7.72
C ILE A 4 -54.33 -28.53 -6.45
N LEU A 5 -53.18 -29.14 -6.17
CA LEU A 5 -52.22 -28.72 -5.15
C LEU A 5 -51.61 -27.39 -5.59
N LEU A 6 -51.91 -26.32 -4.87
CA LEU A 6 -51.24 -25.03 -4.99
C LEU A 6 -49.87 -25.14 -4.31
N ALA A 7 -48.80 -25.17 -5.11
CA ALA A 7 -47.43 -25.24 -4.63
C ALA A 7 -47.01 -23.88 -4.05
N ILE A 8 -46.58 -23.88 -2.78
CA ILE A 8 -45.99 -22.72 -2.10
C ILE A 8 -44.53 -22.61 -2.58
N LEU A 9 -44.24 -21.57 -3.35
CA LEU A 9 -42.89 -21.22 -3.79
C LEU A 9 -42.18 -20.46 -2.64
N PRO A 10 -41.03 -20.93 -2.11
CA PRO A 10 -40.28 -20.15 -1.14
C PRO A 10 -39.60 -18.98 -1.88
N LEU A 11 -39.94 -17.74 -1.52
CA LEU A 11 -39.15 -16.56 -1.88
C LEU A 11 -37.75 -16.74 -1.29
N ALA A 12 -36.78 -17.09 -2.14
CA ALA A 12 -35.37 -16.98 -1.81
C ALA A 12 -35.06 -15.50 -1.58
N ILE A 13 -34.98 -15.11 -0.31
CA ILE A 13 -34.43 -13.84 0.10
C ILE A 13 -32.93 -13.93 -0.20
N LEU A 14 -32.54 -13.48 -1.39
CA LEU A 14 -31.16 -13.14 -1.69
C LEU A 14 -30.81 -11.95 -0.78
N ALA A 15 -30.38 -12.26 0.44
CA ALA A 15 -29.55 -11.35 1.21
C ALA A 15 -28.26 -11.20 0.38
N SER A 16 -28.26 -10.21 -0.52
CA SER A 16 -27.03 -9.68 -1.08
C SER A 16 -26.25 -9.19 0.12
N CYS A 17 -25.31 -10.01 0.57
CA CYS A 17 -24.23 -9.61 1.44
C CYS A 17 -23.42 -8.62 0.60
N GLY A 18 -23.89 -7.37 0.53
CA GLY A 18 -23.13 -6.28 -0.02
C GLY A 18 -21.87 -6.22 0.83
N SER A 19 -20.78 -6.76 0.29
CA SER A 19 -19.44 -6.57 0.83
C SER A 19 -19.34 -5.09 1.17
N LYS A 20 -19.21 -4.76 2.46
CA LYS A 20 -18.93 -3.38 2.87
C LYS A 20 -17.68 -3.00 2.10
N GLN A 21 -17.83 -2.11 1.12
CA GLN A 21 -16.69 -1.59 0.39
C GLN A 21 -15.94 -0.74 1.39
N GLU A 22 -14.92 -1.30 2.01
CA GLU A 22 -14.04 -0.59 2.93
C GLU A 22 -12.84 -0.08 2.13
N ARG A 23 -12.42 1.14 2.41
CA ARG A 23 -11.19 1.70 1.83
C ARG A 23 -10.21 1.92 2.96
N LYS A 24 -9.00 1.43 2.81
CA LYS A 24 -7.88 1.71 3.72
C LYS A 24 -6.92 2.64 3.00
N VAL A 25 -6.47 3.69 3.66
CA VAL A 25 -5.51 4.64 3.08
C VAL A 25 -4.30 4.75 4.00
N LEU A 26 -3.12 4.42 3.49
CA LEU A 26 -1.85 4.77 4.10
C LEU A 26 -1.46 6.18 3.68
N VAL A 27 -1.49 7.12 4.61
CA VAL A 27 -1.02 8.48 4.41
C VAL A 27 0.46 8.53 4.79
N VAL A 28 1.30 9.03 3.89
CA VAL A 28 2.74 9.25 4.15
C VAL A 28 3.04 10.74 4.06
N ALA A 29 3.68 11.32 5.08
CA ALA A 29 3.95 12.76 5.12
C ALA A 29 5.23 13.09 5.91
N ASN A 30 5.69 14.34 5.80
CA ASN A 30 6.66 14.92 6.72
C ASN A 30 5.91 15.76 7.75
N GLY A 31 6.02 15.38 9.02
CA GLY A 31 5.39 16.06 10.14
C GLY A 31 4.37 15.20 10.88
N THR A 32 3.54 15.82 11.70
CA THR A 32 2.50 15.13 12.47
C THR A 32 1.22 15.00 11.65
N ILE A 33 0.78 13.76 11.42
CA ILE A 33 -0.48 13.46 10.74
C ILE A 33 -1.61 13.38 11.77
N THR A 34 -2.70 14.12 11.54
CA THR A 34 -3.95 13.97 12.28
C THR A 34 -5.10 13.73 11.31
N VAL A 35 -5.96 12.76 11.63
CA VAL A 35 -7.07 12.35 10.77
C VAL A 35 -8.39 12.45 11.54
N GLN A 36 -9.40 13.07 10.91
CA GLN A 36 -10.77 13.17 11.42
C GLN A 36 -11.77 12.89 10.29
N GLY A 37 -12.27 11.66 10.23
CA GLY A 37 -13.05 11.19 9.10
C GLY A 37 -12.22 11.26 7.81
N ASN A 38 -12.70 11.98 6.81
CA ASN A 38 -12.00 12.17 5.53
C ASN A 38 -11.06 13.39 5.53
N ASN A 39 -10.88 14.06 6.67
CA ASN A 39 -10.01 15.21 6.79
C ASN A 39 -8.65 14.76 7.31
N ILE A 40 -7.60 15.10 6.57
CA ILE A 40 -6.20 14.81 6.87
C ILE A 40 -5.50 16.15 7.10
N ASN A 41 -4.84 16.31 8.23
CA ASN A 41 -4.10 17.51 8.56
C ASN A 41 -2.64 17.15 8.88
N ILE A 42 -1.72 17.82 8.19
CA ILE A 42 -0.28 17.71 8.44
C ILE A 42 0.16 18.96 9.20
N GLY A 43 0.51 18.77 10.47
CA GLY A 43 1.11 19.78 11.33
C GLY A 43 2.60 19.54 11.53
N ASP A 44 3.31 20.49 12.13
CA ASP A 44 4.74 20.42 12.49
C ASP A 44 5.61 19.60 11.52
N THR A 45 5.91 20.16 10.35
CA THR A 45 6.71 19.50 9.31
C THR A 45 8.17 19.28 9.70
N SER A 46 8.59 19.73 10.90
CA SER A 46 9.93 19.51 11.42
C SER A 46 10.09 18.15 12.12
N ALA A 47 8.98 17.48 12.44
CA ALA A 47 8.96 16.20 13.16
C ALA A 47 9.46 14.98 12.35
N GLY A 48 9.98 15.17 11.14
CA GLY A 48 10.52 14.11 10.30
C GLY A 48 9.46 13.34 9.51
N ALA A 49 9.82 12.17 8.98
CA ALA A 49 8.90 11.33 8.21
C ALA A 49 7.90 10.62 9.14
N SER A 50 6.64 10.57 8.72
CA SER A 50 5.57 9.88 9.43
C SER A 50 4.62 9.20 8.45
N ASN A 51 3.85 8.26 8.97
CA ASN A 51 2.79 7.61 8.25
C ASN A 51 1.61 7.32 9.17
N PHE A 52 0.42 7.19 8.60
CA PHE A 52 -0.80 6.89 9.32
C PHE A 52 -1.75 6.09 8.43
N GLU A 53 -2.23 4.95 8.92
CA GLU A 53 -3.29 4.20 8.27
C GLU A 53 -4.67 4.68 8.75
N MET A 54 -5.57 4.94 7.81
CA MET A 54 -6.96 5.30 8.12
C MET A 54 -7.95 4.42 7.36
N ASP A 55 -9.03 4.04 8.03
CA ASP A 55 -10.15 3.32 7.42
C ASP A 55 -11.26 4.31 7.05
N ILE A 56 -11.71 4.25 5.80
CA ILE A 56 -12.83 5.05 5.28
C ILE A 56 -14.01 4.13 5.07
N LYS A 57 -14.93 4.18 6.04
CA LYS A 57 -16.14 3.35 6.06
C LYS A 57 -17.27 3.94 5.21
N ASP A 58 -17.25 5.25 4.97
CA ASP A 58 -18.21 5.92 4.09
C ASP A 58 -17.63 6.04 2.67
N VAL A 59 -18.00 5.10 1.80
CA VAL A 59 -17.62 5.09 0.37
C VAL A 59 -18.39 6.07 -0.49
N THR A 60 -19.44 6.71 0.04
CA THR A 60 -20.19 7.73 -0.71
C THR A 60 -19.36 9.00 -0.88
N ASN A 61 -18.46 9.28 0.06
CA ASN A 61 -17.52 10.38 -0.05
C ASN A 61 -16.36 10.02 -0.98
N LYS A 62 -16.27 10.73 -2.11
CA LYS A 62 -15.25 10.50 -3.15
C LYS A 62 -14.01 11.39 -3.02
N ASN A 63 -13.84 12.07 -1.89
CA ASN A 63 -12.73 12.98 -1.67
C ASN A 63 -12.11 12.82 -0.27
N LEU A 64 -10.79 13.05 -0.22
CA LEU A 64 -10.01 13.30 0.99
C LEU A 64 -9.69 14.79 1.05
N ASN A 65 -10.05 15.44 2.16
CA ASN A 65 -9.74 16.84 2.38
C ASN A 65 -8.38 16.92 3.09
N VAL A 66 -7.39 17.50 2.43
CA VAL A 66 -6.03 17.58 2.96
C VAL A 66 -5.71 19.03 3.31
N ASN A 67 -5.23 19.26 4.52
CA ASN A 67 -4.55 20.49 4.92
C ASN A 67 -3.08 20.16 5.20
N ASN A 68 -2.19 20.49 4.27
CA ASN A 68 -0.76 20.24 4.41
C ASN A 68 -0.06 21.56 4.71
N ASN A 69 0.26 21.80 5.99
CA ASN A 69 0.91 23.03 6.45
C ASN A 69 0.22 24.34 5.95
N GLY A 70 -1.12 24.37 6.00
CA GLY A 70 -1.93 25.51 5.56
C GLY A 70 -2.35 25.46 4.08
N VAL A 71 -1.75 24.58 3.28
CA VAL A 71 -2.16 24.36 1.89
C VAL A 71 -3.31 23.36 1.85
N LYS A 72 -4.50 23.83 1.47
CA LYS A 72 -5.70 23.00 1.36
C LYS A 72 -5.83 22.39 -0.04
N SER A 73 -6.16 21.10 -0.10
CA SER A 73 -6.45 20.38 -1.34
C SER A 73 -7.53 19.32 -1.12
N SER A 74 -8.16 18.91 -2.21
CA SER A 74 -9.11 17.80 -2.25
C SER A 74 -8.57 16.73 -3.15
N ILE A 75 -8.31 15.54 -2.61
CA ILE A 75 -7.76 14.42 -3.36
C ILE A 75 -8.90 13.46 -3.70
N PRO A 76 -9.18 13.19 -4.99
CA PRO A 76 -10.21 12.25 -5.37
C PRO A 76 -9.80 10.83 -4.99
N ILE A 77 -10.76 10.03 -4.52
CA ILE A 77 -10.59 8.62 -4.19
C ILE A 77 -11.73 7.82 -4.84
N SER A 78 -11.41 6.63 -5.36
CA SER A 78 -12.39 5.72 -5.95
C SER A 78 -13.47 5.34 -4.95
N SER A 79 -14.68 5.06 -5.44
CA SER A 79 -15.76 4.48 -4.63
C SER A 79 -15.56 3.00 -4.35
N GLU A 80 -14.65 2.34 -5.06
CA GLU A 80 -14.34 0.92 -4.87
C GLU A 80 -13.56 0.69 -3.58
N GLY A 81 -13.84 -0.43 -2.93
CA GLY A 81 -13.08 -0.87 -1.77
C GLY A 81 -11.66 -1.26 -2.17
N GLY A 82 -10.69 -1.00 -1.29
CA GLY A 82 -9.30 -1.30 -1.58
C GLY A 82 -8.31 -0.61 -0.64
N TYR A 83 -7.04 -1.02 -0.77
CA TYR A 83 -5.89 -0.42 -0.11
C TYR A 83 -5.30 0.65 -1.02
N TYR A 84 -5.23 1.88 -0.54
CA TYR A 84 -4.64 3.02 -1.22
C TYR A 84 -3.45 3.58 -0.43
N ILE A 85 -2.57 4.26 -1.14
CA ILE A 85 -1.47 5.02 -0.54
C ILE A 85 -1.50 6.46 -1.05
N LEU A 86 -1.40 7.41 -0.13
CA LEU A 86 -1.39 8.84 -0.39
C LEU A 86 -0.03 9.43 0.00
N ASN A 87 0.70 9.98 -0.96
CA ASN A 87 1.94 10.69 -0.68
C ASN A 87 1.69 12.18 -0.45
N LEU A 88 1.80 12.64 0.79
CA LEU A 88 1.76 14.06 1.18
C LEU A 88 3.15 14.62 1.53
N ASN A 89 4.22 13.86 1.29
CA ASN A 89 5.58 14.39 1.36
C ASN A 89 5.83 15.40 0.24
N ASN A 90 6.90 16.17 0.38
CA ASN A 90 7.42 17.05 -0.67
C ASN A 90 8.31 16.30 -1.69
N LYS A 91 8.67 15.05 -1.41
CA LYS A 91 9.48 14.19 -2.28
C LYS A 91 8.65 13.00 -2.78
N ASP A 92 9.09 12.44 -3.91
CA ASP A 92 8.55 11.19 -4.43
C ASP A 92 8.86 10.01 -3.50
N ILE A 93 7.93 9.06 -3.43
CA ILE A 93 8.16 7.76 -2.79
C ILE A 93 8.12 6.65 -3.84
N TYR A 94 8.92 5.63 -3.60
CA TYR A 94 9.18 4.54 -4.52
C TYR A 94 8.78 3.25 -3.84
N GLY A 95 8.10 2.34 -4.52
CA GLY A 95 7.73 1.07 -3.92
C GLY A 95 7.53 -0.04 -4.92
N SER A 96 7.50 -1.26 -4.38
CA SER A 96 7.23 -2.46 -5.15
C SER A 96 6.47 -3.47 -4.32
N GLN A 97 5.67 -4.32 -4.97
CA GLN A 97 5.22 -5.56 -4.37
C GLN A 97 6.43 -6.47 -4.17
N LEU A 98 6.53 -7.05 -2.98
CA LEU A 98 7.55 -8.04 -2.66
C LEU A 98 7.12 -9.40 -3.25
N LEU A 99 8.06 -10.08 -3.90
CA LEU A 99 7.88 -11.47 -4.32
C LEU A 99 7.66 -12.37 -3.09
N GLU A 100 6.65 -13.22 -3.13
CA GLU A 100 6.31 -14.19 -2.08
C GLU A 100 7.51 -15.07 -1.71
N GLY A 101 7.62 -15.38 -0.41
CA GLY A 101 8.61 -16.32 0.12
C GLY A 101 10.04 -15.78 0.25
N ARG A 102 10.29 -14.50 -0.07
CA ARG A 102 11.60 -13.88 0.11
C ARG A 102 11.64 -13.07 1.41
N ASP A 103 12.61 -13.36 2.27
CA ASP A 103 12.98 -12.50 3.40
C ASP A 103 13.81 -11.32 2.89
N TYR A 104 13.23 -10.12 2.87
CA TYR A 104 13.95 -8.90 2.49
C TYR A 104 14.64 -8.23 3.68
N ASN A 105 14.53 -8.77 4.90
CA ASN A 105 15.24 -8.26 6.07
C ASN A 105 16.64 -8.87 6.23
N ASN A 106 16.84 -10.10 5.74
CA ASN A 106 18.13 -10.78 5.84
C ASN A 106 18.99 -10.60 4.59
N LYS A 107 19.89 -9.63 4.64
CA LYS A 107 20.93 -9.38 3.62
C LYS A 107 22.04 -10.45 3.58
N ASN A 108 22.24 -11.19 4.67
CA ASN A 108 23.39 -12.09 4.83
C ASN A 108 23.14 -13.51 4.31
N ASP A 109 21.89 -13.86 3.99
CA ASP A 109 21.50 -15.21 3.55
C ASP A 109 21.18 -15.28 2.05
N LEU A 110 21.27 -14.15 1.32
CA LEU A 110 21.03 -14.12 -0.12
C LEU A 110 22.27 -14.57 -0.88
N ASN A 111 22.10 -15.53 -1.80
CA ASN A 111 23.16 -15.91 -2.73
C ASN A 111 23.45 -14.80 -3.77
N LEU A 112 24.53 -14.94 -4.54
CA LEU A 112 24.97 -13.90 -5.48
C LEU A 112 23.92 -13.57 -6.55
N ASP A 113 23.18 -14.56 -7.03
CA ASP A 113 22.12 -14.34 -8.04
C ASP A 113 20.92 -13.59 -7.45
N GLU A 114 20.59 -13.89 -6.19
CA GLU A 114 19.53 -13.20 -5.44
C GLU A 114 19.89 -11.75 -5.14
N GLN A 115 21.14 -11.47 -4.74
CA GLN A 115 21.64 -10.12 -4.54
C GLN A 115 21.58 -9.31 -5.85
N LYS A 116 21.98 -9.92 -6.97
CA LYS A 116 21.91 -9.28 -8.29
C LYS A 116 20.46 -8.98 -8.71
N ALA A 117 19.56 -9.94 -8.56
CA ALA A 117 18.14 -9.74 -8.86
C ALA A 117 17.52 -8.63 -7.99
N MET A 118 17.94 -8.51 -6.73
CA MET A 118 17.52 -7.43 -5.84
C MET A 118 18.06 -6.08 -6.32
N ILE A 119 19.35 -5.98 -6.66
CA ILE A 119 19.96 -4.76 -7.24
C ILE A 119 19.20 -4.32 -8.50
N ASP A 120 18.93 -5.25 -9.42
CA ASP A 120 18.23 -4.94 -10.66
C ASP A 120 16.79 -4.44 -10.41
N SER A 121 16.08 -5.06 -9.46
CA SER A 121 14.75 -4.61 -9.04
C SER A 121 14.79 -3.20 -8.44
N LEU A 122 15.74 -2.92 -7.53
CA LEU A 122 15.87 -1.59 -6.90
C LEU A 122 16.26 -0.52 -7.94
N LYS A 123 17.13 -0.86 -8.90
CA LYS A 123 17.49 0.02 -10.02
C LYS A 123 16.29 0.34 -10.91
N GLN A 124 15.48 -0.67 -11.25
CA GLN A 124 14.27 -0.45 -12.05
C GLN A 124 13.28 0.48 -11.36
N VAL A 125 13.04 0.26 -10.05
CA VAL A 125 12.18 1.11 -9.23
C VAL A 125 12.73 2.54 -9.18
N LEU A 126 14.03 2.71 -8.89
CA LEU A 126 14.66 4.03 -8.80
C LEU A 126 14.67 4.79 -10.14
N ALA A 127 14.89 4.08 -11.25
CA ALA A 127 14.88 4.65 -12.59
C ALA A 127 13.48 5.07 -13.05
N GLY A 128 12.43 4.70 -12.30
CA GLY A 128 11.04 4.88 -12.71
C GLY A 128 10.72 4.15 -14.03
N THR A 129 11.54 3.17 -14.40
CA THR A 129 11.28 2.30 -15.55
C THR A 129 10.41 1.15 -15.08
N ASN A 130 9.52 0.64 -15.94
CA ASN A 130 8.64 -0.46 -15.59
C ASN A 130 7.61 -0.12 -14.49
N ILE A 131 7.35 1.17 -14.20
CA ILE A 131 6.24 1.62 -13.34
C ILE A 131 4.93 1.27 -14.05
N SER A 132 4.22 0.28 -13.52
CA SER A 132 2.87 -0.02 -13.94
C SER A 132 2.16 -0.84 -12.87
N ALA A 133 0.83 -0.77 -12.86
CA ALA A 133 0.02 -1.67 -12.04
C ALA A 133 0.25 -3.16 -12.39
N ALA A 134 0.69 -3.46 -13.61
CA ALA A 134 1.00 -4.81 -14.06
C ALA A 134 2.32 -5.34 -13.47
N ASN A 135 3.33 -4.48 -13.33
CA ASN A 135 4.63 -4.85 -12.75
C ASN A 135 4.70 -4.62 -11.24
N LYS A 136 3.65 -4.03 -10.66
CA LYS A 136 3.55 -3.74 -9.22
C LYS A 136 4.74 -2.94 -8.69
N ASN A 137 5.26 -2.04 -9.53
CA ASN A 137 6.26 -1.04 -9.21
C ASN A 137 5.61 0.34 -9.26
N TYR A 138 5.93 1.17 -8.27
CA TYR A 138 5.22 2.41 -7.98
C TYR A 138 6.20 3.57 -7.82
N LEU A 139 5.92 4.66 -8.51
CA LEU A 139 6.46 5.99 -8.24
C LEU A 139 5.28 6.89 -7.90
N ILE A 140 5.22 7.35 -6.66
CA ILE A 140 4.10 8.14 -6.15
C ILE A 140 4.62 9.54 -5.86
N LYS A 141 4.23 10.50 -6.68
CA LYS A 141 4.60 11.91 -6.55
C LYS A 141 3.82 12.59 -5.42
N PRO A 142 4.31 13.74 -4.91
CA PRO A 142 3.55 14.57 -3.98
C PRO A 142 2.11 14.82 -4.43
N GLY A 143 1.17 14.62 -3.53
CA GLY A 143 -0.27 14.77 -3.74
C GLY A 143 -0.95 13.61 -4.48
N GLN A 144 -0.21 12.58 -4.89
CA GLN A 144 -0.81 11.44 -5.60
C GLN A 144 -1.38 10.40 -4.64
N LEU A 145 -2.58 9.93 -4.98
CA LEU A 145 -3.24 8.76 -4.39
C LEU A 145 -3.21 7.63 -5.41
N ILE A 146 -2.75 6.44 -5.01
CA ILE A 146 -2.69 5.26 -5.87
C ILE A 146 -3.35 4.08 -5.15
N GLU A 147 -4.15 3.31 -5.88
CA GLU A 147 -4.66 2.01 -5.43
C GLU A 147 -3.57 0.94 -5.57
N LEU A 148 -3.36 0.16 -4.51
CA LEU A 148 -2.38 -0.92 -4.47
C LEU A 148 -3.05 -2.28 -4.70
N SER A 149 -4.20 -2.49 -4.06
CA SER A 149 -4.90 -3.76 -4.03
C SER A 149 -6.38 -3.55 -3.73
N ASN A 150 -7.23 -4.42 -4.25
CA ASN A 150 -8.64 -4.51 -3.88
C ASN A 150 -8.90 -5.57 -2.77
N ASP A 151 -7.86 -6.27 -2.32
CA ASP A 151 -7.91 -7.31 -1.30
C ASP A 151 -7.30 -6.82 0.02
N LEU A 152 -8.11 -6.20 0.86
CA LEU A 152 -7.66 -5.66 2.15
C LEU A 152 -7.21 -6.74 3.14
N GLU A 153 -7.78 -7.94 3.08
CA GLU A 153 -7.49 -9.00 4.06
C GLU A 153 -6.09 -9.60 3.84
N HIS A 154 -5.61 -9.56 2.60
CA HIS A 154 -4.33 -10.16 2.20
C HIS A 154 -3.27 -9.10 1.86
N THR A 155 -3.53 -7.81 2.09
CA THR A 155 -2.58 -6.74 1.76
C THR A 155 -1.95 -6.16 3.01
N GLN A 156 -0.62 -6.18 3.08
CA GLN A 156 0.15 -5.47 4.10
C GLN A 156 1.13 -4.51 3.41
N VAL A 157 1.17 -3.27 3.89
CA VAL A 157 1.97 -2.20 3.28
C VAL A 157 2.90 -1.64 4.33
N PHE A 158 4.17 -1.50 3.98
CA PHE A 158 5.20 -0.92 4.83
C PHE A 158 5.61 0.44 4.25
N ALA A 159 5.46 1.48 5.04
CA ALA A 159 5.80 2.85 4.65
C ALA A 159 7.33 3.04 4.51
N PRO A 160 7.78 4.17 3.92
CA PRO A 160 9.18 4.58 4.02
C PRO A 160 9.69 4.56 5.46
N PHE A 161 10.94 4.12 5.66
CA PHE A 161 11.61 3.98 6.95
C PHE A 161 11.00 2.96 7.94
N GLU A 162 9.89 2.33 7.59
CA GLU A 162 9.30 1.25 8.39
C GLU A 162 10.01 -0.08 8.09
N PRO A 163 10.58 -0.78 9.08
CA PRO A 163 11.14 -2.11 8.84
C PRO A 163 10.03 -3.08 8.43
N LEU A 164 10.37 -4.14 7.71
CA LEU A 164 9.39 -5.23 7.54
C LEU A 164 9.25 -5.90 8.90
N SER A 165 8.08 -5.73 9.50
CA SER A 165 7.70 -6.35 10.76
C SER A 165 6.96 -7.67 10.52
N ASP A 166 6.37 -8.23 11.56
CA ASP A 166 5.64 -9.49 11.47
C ASP A 166 4.58 -9.45 10.36
N ILE A 167 4.57 -10.51 9.55
CA ILE A 167 3.61 -10.69 8.47
C ILE A 167 2.32 -11.25 9.06
N ASN A 168 1.24 -10.50 8.94
CA ASN A 168 -0.06 -10.88 9.47
C ASN A 168 -0.67 -12.00 8.62
N GLN A 169 -0.67 -13.23 9.11
CA GLN A 169 -1.28 -14.34 8.37
C GLN A 169 -2.81 -14.28 8.42
N PRO A 170 -3.50 -14.19 7.27
CA PRO A 170 -4.95 -14.21 7.20
C PRO A 170 -5.50 -15.56 7.64
N LYS A 171 -6.71 -15.56 8.20
CA LYS A 171 -7.35 -16.76 8.76
C LYS A 171 -7.74 -17.79 7.71
N ASP A 172 -7.82 -17.40 6.45
CA ASP A 172 -8.22 -18.26 5.34
C ASP A 172 -7.04 -19.05 4.73
N GLY A 173 -5.82 -18.84 5.23
CA GLY A 173 -4.62 -19.57 4.83
C GLY A 173 -4.03 -19.16 3.48
N LYS A 174 -4.54 -18.09 2.84
CA LYS A 174 -3.94 -17.55 1.62
C LYS A 174 -2.70 -16.70 1.94
N PRO A 175 -1.76 -16.59 0.99
CA PRO A 175 -0.56 -15.79 1.20
C PRO A 175 -0.88 -14.29 1.29
N VAL A 176 -0.07 -13.57 2.06
CA VAL A 176 -0.12 -12.11 2.16
C VAL A 176 0.68 -11.51 1.02
N VAL A 177 0.08 -10.54 0.34
CA VAL A 177 0.73 -9.66 -0.61
C VAL A 177 1.34 -8.48 0.16
N LEU A 178 2.67 -8.39 0.11
CA LEU A 178 3.42 -7.34 0.81
C LEU A 178 3.84 -6.25 -0.17
N PHE A 179 3.67 -4.99 0.23
CA PHE A 179 4.22 -3.83 -0.48
C PHE A 179 5.21 -3.12 0.42
N LYS A 180 6.39 -2.78 -0.11
CA LYS A 180 7.37 -1.97 0.62
C LYS A 180 7.67 -0.68 -0.14
N PHE A 181 7.52 0.43 0.56
CA PHE A 181 7.83 1.76 0.08
C PHE A 181 9.09 2.30 0.75
N TYR A 182 9.79 3.14 0.00
CA TYR A 182 11.06 3.76 0.35
C TYR A 182 11.00 5.24 -0.01
N SER A 183 11.70 6.06 0.77
CA SER A 183 12.13 7.36 0.27
C SER A 183 13.24 7.17 -0.77
N LYS A 184 13.48 8.19 -1.61
CA LYS A 184 14.62 8.15 -2.54
C LYS A 184 15.96 7.89 -1.82
N ASP A 185 16.17 8.59 -0.71
CA ASP A 185 17.42 8.54 0.05
C ASP A 185 17.61 7.15 0.71
N GLU A 186 16.52 6.55 1.20
CA GLU A 186 16.50 5.18 1.75
C GLU A 186 16.77 4.15 0.66
N LEU A 187 16.13 4.28 -0.50
CA LEU A 187 16.30 3.37 -1.62
C LEU A 187 17.73 3.40 -2.17
N GLN A 188 18.33 4.60 -2.29
CA GLN A 188 19.72 4.76 -2.71
C GLN A 188 20.69 4.15 -1.70
N SER A 189 20.51 4.41 -0.40
CA SER A 189 21.35 3.82 0.65
C SER A 189 21.27 2.30 0.64
N ARG A 190 20.07 1.75 0.40
CA ARG A 190 19.84 0.31 0.32
C ARG A 190 20.48 -0.29 -0.93
N LEU A 191 20.36 0.36 -2.08
CA LEU A 191 21.03 -0.07 -3.31
C LEU A 191 22.55 -0.13 -3.11
N GLN A 192 23.14 0.93 -2.55
CA GLN A 192 24.58 0.97 -2.25
C GLN A 192 24.99 -0.18 -1.32
N THR A 193 24.21 -0.42 -0.26
CA THR A 193 24.50 -1.49 0.71
C THR A 193 24.53 -2.88 0.05
N VAL A 194 23.61 -3.16 -0.86
CA VAL A 194 23.56 -4.45 -1.57
C VAL A 194 24.65 -4.53 -2.66
N GLU A 195 24.99 -3.42 -3.31
CA GLU A 195 26.11 -3.38 -4.25
C GLU A 195 27.46 -3.61 -3.55
N ASP A 196 27.65 -3.05 -2.36
CA ASP A 196 28.86 -3.26 -1.56
C ASP A 196 28.96 -4.73 -1.12
N SER A 197 27.86 -5.34 -0.67
CA SER A 197 27.85 -6.76 -0.29
C SER A 197 28.15 -7.69 -1.48
N TYR A 198 27.66 -7.35 -2.66
CA TYR A 198 27.91 -8.11 -3.89
C TYR A 198 29.38 -8.04 -4.34
N ASN A 199 30.03 -6.89 -4.15
CA ASN A 199 31.40 -6.65 -4.61
C ASN A 199 32.48 -7.03 -3.57
N THR A 200 32.10 -7.47 -2.37
CA THR A 200 33.07 -7.88 -1.36
C THR A 200 33.55 -9.32 -1.66
N PRO A 201 34.85 -9.56 -1.94
CA PRO A 201 35.34 -10.91 -2.18
C PRO A 201 35.15 -11.77 -0.91
N SER A 202 34.58 -12.95 -1.11
CA SER A 202 34.40 -13.99 -0.07
C SER A 202 35.72 -14.47 0.50
#